data_AF-A0A6C0G3W5-F1
#
_entry.id   AF-A0A6C0G3W5-F1
#
_cell.length_a   1.000
_cell.length_b   1.000
_cell.length_c   1.000
_cell.angle_alpha   90.00
_cell.angle_beta   90.00
_cell.angle_gamma   90.00
#
_symmetry.space_group_name_H-M   'P 1'
#
loop_
_entity.id
_entity.type
_entity.pdbx_description
1 polymer ?
#
loop_
_entity_poly.entity_id
_entity_poly.type
_entity_poly.pdbx_seq_one_letter_code
_entity_poly.pdbx_strand_id
1 'polypeptide(L)'
;MKIKRFYMLGLAALLAAGVPAGVAGVQRAAAAASAPGAGSDTAAATTASAQPAAIQAAAVQRVQMQQADMAYVPLFGSREADKADIAKAAAIVNRLLGKAKPSTEQLIGEDSFFATSFDVLLSDGSTVLLQFKDGQHALISVGGDGYIAQDATAISELGALLAMSPQSDISTRKPAIGQTIRITGSDASSQQGMIRVFVETPGSSGGYRTTKGVDYPSKRALLVYAAPYSEARYDFQFTMPAYGEAIDGTFKPITPGAYEFDVSTGGSTTMRSVTIAPPAAAQLSINGVTVSDPALAPIVSNGAMLLPMRALAEAFGWNVRWDAAHKAAIVSTLPEKLSVGSASGAAPSLWVNGKQLTGANAKPVIANGHTYLPLRATGEAFGFQVTWTQSVRGALLVFKPQLLDERPYAGDVKKLAAVKLLNGYVNALNGRDAKALGGMFAKNGTPAPSFAAIGQRLITGIRSVTFEDRPGGALLAYVNVNYLFDPNGSKTGTPGITFAQEDGVWKIADVD
;
A
#
# COMPACT_ATOMS: atom_id res chain seq x y z
N MET A 1 -3.46 -34.31 50.63
CA MET A 1 -2.00 -34.51 50.48
C MET A 1 -1.64 -33.99 49.09
N LYS A 2 -1.26 -32.72 48.86
CA LYS A 2 -0.12 -31.86 49.31
C LYS A 2 1.19 -32.00 48.48
N ILE A 3 1.19 -31.53 47.23
CA ILE A 3 2.33 -30.98 46.43
C ILE A 3 1.69 -30.03 45.39
N LYS A 4 2.01 -28.74 45.14
CA LYS A 4 2.76 -27.66 45.82
C LYS A 4 4.24 -27.38 45.41
N ARG A 5 4.50 -26.14 44.94
CA ARG A 5 5.81 -25.46 44.61
C ARG A 5 6.47 -25.89 43.29
N PHE A 6 7.30 -25.12 42.56
CA PHE A 6 7.71 -23.67 42.47
C PHE A 6 8.61 -23.55 41.19
N TYR A 7 9.04 -22.43 40.58
CA TYR A 7 8.98 -20.95 40.69
C TYR A 7 8.95 -20.40 39.21
N MET A 8 8.57 -19.18 38.81
CA MET A 8 8.95 -17.77 39.13
C MET A 8 10.39 -17.34 38.76
N LEU A 9 10.55 -16.62 37.63
CA LEU A 9 11.66 -15.71 37.26
C LEU A 9 11.34 -15.06 35.90
N GLY A 10 11.50 -13.76 35.66
CA GLY A 10 11.78 -12.66 36.58
C GLY A 10 11.73 -11.29 35.89
N LEU A 11 11.32 -10.24 36.62
CA LEU A 11 11.37 -8.85 36.18
C LEU A 11 12.35 -8.09 37.08
N ALA A 12 13.41 -7.52 36.51
CA ALA A 12 14.38 -6.71 37.26
C ALA A 12 13.95 -5.24 37.28
N ALA A 13 13.89 -4.66 38.47
CA ALA A 13 13.52 -3.25 38.64
C ALA A 13 14.74 -2.33 38.49
N LEU A 14 14.48 -1.07 38.10
CA LEU A 14 15.34 0.06 38.47
C LEU A 14 14.50 1.05 39.27
N LEU A 15 15.08 1.60 40.35
CA LEU A 15 14.39 2.48 41.29
C LEU A 15 14.41 3.95 40.85
N ALA A 16 13.49 4.74 41.42
CA ALA A 16 13.28 6.13 41.06
C ALA A 16 14.37 7.08 41.55
N ALA A 17 14.67 8.08 40.72
CA ALA A 17 15.13 9.41 41.13
C ALA A 17 14.15 10.42 40.52
N GLY A 18 13.76 11.46 41.26
CA GLY A 18 12.64 12.34 40.90
C GLY A 18 13.03 13.69 40.29
N VAL A 19 12.04 14.61 40.27
CA VAL A 19 12.10 16.02 39.84
C VAL A 19 12.09 16.25 38.32
N PRO A 20 11.22 17.14 37.76
CA PRO A 20 9.89 17.60 38.20
C PRO A 20 8.81 17.38 37.12
N ALA A 21 7.59 17.88 37.32
CA ALA A 21 6.51 17.80 36.32
C ALA A 21 6.72 18.77 35.13
N GLY A 22 6.40 18.31 33.91
CA GLY A 22 6.37 19.19 32.72
C GLY A 22 6.04 18.48 31.41
N VAL A 23 5.30 19.20 30.55
CA VAL A 23 4.93 18.87 29.15
C VAL A 23 3.95 17.70 28.97
N ALA A 24 2.89 17.92 28.19
CA ALA A 24 1.79 16.97 27.99
C ALA A 24 2.15 15.84 26.99
N GLY A 25 1.93 14.59 27.39
CA GLY A 25 1.96 13.43 26.50
C GLY A 25 0.61 13.21 25.82
N VAL A 26 0.60 13.14 24.49
CA VAL A 26 -0.61 12.77 23.72
C VAL A 26 -0.84 11.27 23.86
N GLN A 27 -1.95 10.86 24.50
CA GLN A 27 -2.35 9.46 24.53
C GLN A 27 -2.66 8.96 23.11
N ARG A 28 -2.08 7.82 22.72
CA ARG A 28 -2.57 7.07 21.55
C ARG A 28 -4.00 6.63 21.84
N ALA A 29 -4.95 7.02 21.00
CA ALA A 29 -6.27 6.41 20.98
C ALA A 29 -6.13 4.97 20.46
N ALA A 30 -6.28 3.98 21.35
CA ALA A 30 -6.65 2.65 20.92
C ALA A 30 -8.05 2.73 20.28
N ALA A 31 -8.27 2.01 19.17
CA ALA A 31 -9.57 1.95 18.51
C ALA A 31 -10.52 1.03 19.28
N ALA A 32 -10.88 1.42 20.51
CA ALA A 32 -11.95 0.78 21.26
C ALA A 32 -13.26 0.97 20.50
N ALA A 33 -13.99 -0.13 20.28
CA ALA A 33 -15.36 -0.04 19.79
C ALA A 33 -16.19 0.80 20.79
N SER A 34 -16.96 1.75 20.27
CA SER A 34 -17.68 2.72 21.10
C SER A 34 -18.79 2.06 21.91
N ALA A 35 -18.56 1.89 23.22
CA ALA A 35 -19.62 1.54 24.16
C ALA A 35 -20.70 2.65 24.18
N PRO A 36 -22.01 2.31 24.20
CA PRO A 36 -23.07 3.31 24.36
C PRO A 36 -22.90 4.11 25.66
N GLY A 37 -23.03 5.43 25.58
CA GLY A 37 -22.92 6.30 26.75
C GLY A 37 -24.10 6.14 27.71
N ALA A 38 -23.84 6.33 29.01
CA ALA A 38 -24.86 6.23 30.05
C ALA A 38 -25.82 7.43 30.03
N GLY A 39 -26.88 7.32 29.21
CA GLY A 39 -28.07 8.18 29.27
C GLY A 39 -29.13 7.56 30.17
N SER A 40 -29.66 8.31 31.14
CA SER A 40 -30.64 7.83 32.12
C SER A 40 -32.08 7.94 31.60
N ASP A 41 -32.43 7.09 30.62
CA ASP A 41 -33.82 6.85 30.22
C ASP A 41 -34.18 5.38 30.48
N THR A 42 -35.22 5.13 31.27
CA THR A 42 -35.76 3.78 31.49
C THR A 42 -36.62 3.35 30.30
N ALA A 43 -36.00 3.21 29.14
CA ALA A 43 -36.56 2.43 28.05
C ALA A 43 -36.75 0.98 28.55
N ALA A 44 -37.93 0.40 28.30
CA ALA A 44 -38.20 -0.98 28.71
C ALA A 44 -37.21 -1.91 28.00
N ALA A 45 -36.44 -2.69 28.79
CA ALA A 45 -35.50 -3.65 28.24
C ALA A 45 -36.26 -4.64 27.36
N THR A 46 -36.00 -4.61 26.05
CA THR A 46 -36.50 -5.62 25.12
C THR A 46 -35.96 -6.96 25.56
N THR A 47 -36.84 -7.83 26.04
CA THR A 47 -36.48 -9.21 26.37
C THR A 47 -35.88 -9.85 25.13
N ALA A 48 -34.64 -10.33 25.24
CA ALA A 48 -33.94 -10.97 24.13
C ALA A 48 -34.84 -12.03 23.48
N SER A 49 -34.77 -12.12 22.16
CA SER A 49 -35.62 -12.99 21.37
C SER A 49 -35.44 -14.47 21.73
N ALA A 50 -36.37 -15.31 21.26
CA ALA A 50 -36.29 -16.76 21.44
C ALA A 50 -34.95 -17.32 20.90
N GLN A 51 -34.63 -18.57 21.28
CA GLN A 51 -33.36 -19.23 21.00
C GLN A 51 -32.78 -18.91 19.60
N PRO A 52 -31.52 -18.43 19.50
CA PRO A 52 -30.98 -17.90 18.25
C PRO A 52 -31.05 -18.88 17.07
N ALA A 53 -31.33 -18.33 15.88
CA ALA A 53 -31.36 -19.09 14.64
C ALA A 53 -30.00 -19.74 14.33
N ALA A 54 -30.03 -20.98 13.83
CA ALA A 54 -28.83 -21.70 13.43
C ALA A 54 -28.21 -21.09 12.15
N ILE A 55 -26.91 -20.82 12.19
CA ILE A 55 -26.15 -20.25 11.07
C ILE A 55 -25.81 -21.32 10.02
N GLN A 56 -25.83 -20.92 8.75
CA GLN A 56 -25.46 -21.79 7.63
C GLN A 56 -23.99 -21.56 7.24
N ALA A 57 -23.20 -22.62 7.08
CA ALA A 57 -21.78 -22.50 6.73
C ALA A 57 -21.55 -21.75 5.40
N ALA A 58 -22.45 -21.89 4.43
CA ALA A 58 -22.40 -21.17 3.15
C ALA A 58 -22.76 -19.66 3.26
N ALA A 59 -23.30 -19.22 4.40
CA ALA A 59 -23.59 -17.82 4.70
C ALA A 59 -22.51 -17.15 5.57
N VAL A 60 -21.42 -17.85 5.91
CA VAL A 60 -20.32 -17.29 6.70
C VAL A 60 -19.33 -16.55 5.78
N GLN A 61 -19.20 -15.24 6.00
CA GLN A 61 -18.23 -14.40 5.29
C GLN A 61 -16.83 -14.47 5.91
N ARG A 62 -16.75 -14.42 7.25
CA ARG A 62 -15.49 -14.49 8.02
C ARG A 62 -15.70 -15.22 9.34
N VAL A 63 -14.72 -16.03 9.74
CA VAL A 63 -14.52 -16.47 11.13
C VAL A 63 -13.21 -15.88 11.64
N GLN A 64 -13.20 -15.30 12.85
CA GLN A 64 -12.02 -14.72 13.48
C GLN A 64 -11.97 -15.10 14.95
N MET A 65 -10.75 -15.27 15.49
CA MET A 65 -10.51 -15.44 16.93
C MET A 65 -9.46 -14.43 17.37
N GLN A 66 -9.61 -13.89 18.58
CA GLN A 66 -8.66 -12.96 19.19
C GLN A 66 -8.52 -13.27 20.68
N GLN A 67 -7.34 -13.01 21.25
CA GLN A 67 -7.14 -13.01 22.69
C GLN A 67 -6.12 -11.91 23.04
N ALA A 68 -6.53 -10.86 23.76
CA ALA A 68 -5.70 -9.67 24.00
C ALA A 68 -5.06 -9.13 22.69
N ASP A 69 -3.73 -9.15 22.59
CA ASP A 69 -2.91 -8.74 21.44
C ASP A 69 -2.59 -9.89 20.45
N MET A 70 -3.01 -11.13 20.75
CA MET A 70 -2.77 -12.30 19.91
C MET A 70 -3.73 -12.34 18.71
N ALA A 71 -3.16 -12.19 17.51
CA ALA A 71 -3.88 -12.40 16.24
C ALA A 71 -3.83 -13.86 15.80
N TYR A 72 -4.99 -14.45 15.52
CA TYR A 72 -5.13 -15.78 14.92
C TYR A 72 -5.40 -15.66 13.42
N VAL A 73 -5.12 -16.71 12.63
CA VAL A 73 -5.39 -16.71 11.19
C VAL A 73 -6.91 -16.70 10.96
N PRO A 74 -7.51 -15.63 10.41
CA PRO A 74 -8.95 -15.60 10.15
C PRO A 74 -9.31 -16.49 8.96
N LEU A 75 -10.50 -17.09 9.00
CA LEU A 75 -11.08 -17.85 7.90
C LEU A 75 -12.00 -16.96 7.07
N PHE A 76 -12.04 -17.13 5.74
CA PHE A 76 -12.94 -16.39 4.86
C PHE A 76 -13.77 -17.30 3.94
N GLY A 77 -15.06 -16.99 3.80
CA GLY A 77 -15.97 -17.74 2.92
C GLY A 77 -15.61 -17.66 1.43
N SER A 78 -14.81 -16.65 1.03
CA SER A 78 -14.21 -16.55 -0.30
C SER A 78 -13.15 -17.63 -0.57
N ARG A 79 -12.58 -18.22 0.49
CA ARG A 79 -11.37 -19.02 0.42
C ARG A 79 -11.70 -20.52 0.42
N GLU A 80 -11.50 -21.18 -0.72
CA GLU A 80 -11.79 -22.62 -0.88
C GLU A 80 -11.13 -23.48 0.22
N ALA A 81 -9.87 -23.17 0.56
CA ALA A 81 -9.11 -23.89 1.57
C ALA A 81 -9.67 -23.76 3.00
N ASP A 82 -10.42 -22.70 3.30
CA ASP A 82 -10.93 -22.42 4.64
C ASP A 82 -12.34 -23.03 4.86
N LYS A 83 -13.06 -23.39 3.78
CA LYS A 83 -14.47 -23.86 3.84
C LYS A 83 -14.69 -25.05 4.78
N ALA A 84 -13.73 -25.97 4.84
CA ALA A 84 -13.83 -27.14 5.72
C ALA A 84 -13.82 -26.77 7.20
N ASP A 85 -13.05 -25.76 7.59
CA ASP A 85 -12.96 -25.28 8.97
C ASP A 85 -14.08 -24.28 9.29
N ILE A 86 -14.56 -23.51 8.31
CA ILE A 86 -15.80 -22.73 8.41
C ILE A 86 -17.02 -23.65 8.68
N ALA A 87 -17.09 -24.80 8.02
CA ALA A 87 -18.15 -25.79 8.28
C ALA A 87 -18.09 -26.37 9.71
N LYS A 88 -16.87 -26.61 10.24
CA LYS A 88 -16.68 -26.98 11.65
C LYS A 88 -17.12 -25.86 12.59
N ALA A 89 -16.65 -24.63 12.35
CA ALA A 89 -17.01 -23.45 13.15
C ALA A 89 -18.54 -23.28 13.23
N ALA A 90 -19.23 -23.32 12.08
CA ALA A 90 -20.68 -23.22 12.03
C ALA A 90 -21.39 -24.35 12.80
N ALA A 91 -20.91 -25.60 12.68
CA ALA A 91 -21.48 -26.72 13.43
C ALA A 91 -21.29 -26.59 14.96
N ILE A 92 -20.12 -26.13 15.42
CA ILE A 92 -19.81 -25.97 16.84
C ILE A 92 -20.55 -24.75 17.42
N VAL A 93 -20.60 -23.62 16.70
CA VAL A 93 -21.40 -22.44 17.07
C VAL A 93 -22.88 -22.80 17.14
N ASN A 94 -23.42 -23.55 16.17
CA ASN A 94 -24.80 -24.04 16.24
C ASN A 94 -25.05 -24.96 17.45
N ARG A 95 -24.05 -25.69 17.94
CA ARG A 95 -24.16 -26.48 19.19
C ARG A 95 -24.21 -25.60 20.45
N LEU A 96 -23.57 -24.44 20.42
CA LEU A 96 -23.66 -23.42 21.48
C LEU A 96 -24.98 -22.64 21.41
N LEU A 97 -25.41 -22.18 20.23
CA LEU A 97 -26.75 -21.57 20.02
C LEU A 97 -27.86 -22.56 20.39
N GLY A 98 -27.66 -23.85 20.09
CA GLY A 98 -28.50 -24.98 20.53
C GLY A 98 -28.65 -25.14 22.06
N LYS A 99 -27.83 -24.44 22.85
CA LYS A 99 -27.82 -24.45 24.33
C LYS A 99 -27.97 -23.04 24.94
N ALA A 100 -28.10 -22.01 24.11
CA ALA A 100 -28.09 -20.62 24.53
C ALA A 100 -29.37 -20.24 25.29
N LYS A 101 -29.20 -19.53 26.41
CA LYS A 101 -30.28 -18.94 27.22
C LYS A 101 -30.10 -17.43 27.28
N PRO A 102 -31.16 -16.60 27.18
CA PRO A 102 -31.06 -15.15 27.32
C PRO A 102 -30.31 -14.75 28.59
N SER A 103 -29.39 -13.80 28.47
CA SER A 103 -28.51 -13.35 29.56
C SER A 103 -28.10 -11.89 29.37
N THR A 104 -28.04 -11.15 30.47
CA THR A 104 -27.46 -9.80 30.54
C THR A 104 -26.02 -9.81 31.08
N GLU A 105 -25.42 -10.98 31.31
CA GLU A 105 -24.03 -11.10 31.75
C GLU A 105 -23.04 -10.66 30.66
N GLN A 106 -22.03 -9.88 31.05
CA GLN A 106 -20.98 -9.35 30.19
C GLN A 106 -19.63 -9.38 30.93
N LEU A 107 -18.53 -9.60 30.20
CA LEU A 107 -17.18 -9.41 30.74
C LEU A 107 -16.81 -7.92 30.66
N ILE A 108 -16.19 -7.39 31.71
CA ILE A 108 -15.80 -5.97 31.81
C ILE A 108 -14.31 -5.83 32.15
N GLY A 109 -13.70 -4.70 31.78
CA GLY A 109 -12.31 -4.41 32.10
C GLY A 109 -11.32 -5.46 31.58
N GLU A 110 -10.38 -5.85 32.43
CA GLU A 110 -9.30 -6.81 32.09
C GLU A 110 -9.85 -8.20 31.73
N ASP A 111 -10.92 -8.67 32.38
CA ASP A 111 -11.55 -9.96 32.06
C ASP A 111 -12.06 -10.00 30.62
N SER A 112 -12.60 -8.89 30.12
CA SER A 112 -13.06 -8.76 28.73
C SER A 112 -11.92 -8.68 27.71
N PHE A 113 -10.76 -8.16 28.13
CA PHE A 113 -9.57 -8.00 27.28
C PHE A 113 -8.75 -9.28 27.16
N PHE A 114 -8.62 -10.06 28.24
CA PHE A 114 -7.84 -11.31 28.27
C PHE A 114 -8.66 -12.55 27.90
N ALA A 115 -9.99 -12.47 27.87
CA ALA A 115 -10.84 -13.52 27.32
C ALA A 115 -10.57 -13.73 25.82
N THR A 116 -10.73 -14.98 25.38
CA THR A 116 -10.77 -15.30 23.95
C THR A 116 -12.13 -14.89 23.38
N SER A 117 -12.14 -14.05 22.34
CA SER A 117 -13.33 -13.81 21.52
C SER A 117 -13.30 -14.67 20.26
N PHE A 118 -14.48 -15.07 19.79
CA PHE A 118 -14.65 -15.82 18.55
C PHE A 118 -15.84 -15.24 17.77
N ASP A 119 -15.56 -14.69 16.60
CA ASP A 119 -16.47 -13.86 15.83
C ASP A 119 -16.84 -14.56 14.51
N VAL A 120 -18.13 -14.70 14.23
CA VAL A 120 -18.64 -15.18 12.94
C VAL A 120 -19.45 -14.08 12.27
N LEU A 121 -18.89 -13.49 11.20
CA LEU A 121 -19.56 -12.51 10.33
C LEU A 121 -20.28 -13.25 9.20
N LEU A 122 -21.56 -12.95 9.00
CA LEU A 122 -22.39 -13.53 7.94
C LEU A 122 -22.52 -12.60 6.73
N SER A 123 -22.87 -13.17 5.58
CA SER A 123 -22.97 -12.47 4.29
C SER A 123 -24.08 -11.39 4.21
N ASP A 124 -24.96 -11.31 5.21
CA ASP A 124 -25.95 -10.23 5.38
C ASP A 124 -25.42 -9.07 6.26
N GLY A 125 -24.19 -9.16 6.75
CA GLY A 125 -23.56 -8.19 7.66
C GLY A 125 -23.85 -8.44 9.15
N SER A 126 -24.72 -9.40 9.49
CA SER A 126 -24.95 -9.79 10.88
C SER A 126 -23.73 -10.53 11.46
N THR A 127 -23.56 -10.48 12.77
CA THR A 127 -22.42 -11.12 13.47
C THR A 127 -22.92 -11.90 14.67
N VAL A 128 -22.38 -13.12 14.84
CA VAL A 128 -22.43 -13.89 16.08
C VAL A 128 -21.08 -13.70 16.77
N LEU A 129 -21.08 -12.95 17.87
CA LEU A 129 -19.91 -12.69 18.70
C LEU A 129 -19.95 -13.63 19.92
N LEU A 130 -18.88 -14.39 20.17
CA LEU A 130 -18.72 -15.17 21.39
C LEU A 130 -17.56 -14.60 22.22
N GLN A 131 -17.71 -14.58 23.55
CA GLN A 131 -16.61 -14.41 24.51
C GLN A 131 -16.55 -15.62 25.44
N PHE A 132 -15.38 -16.25 25.57
CA PHE A 132 -15.19 -17.37 26.49
C PHE A 132 -14.92 -16.84 27.90
N LYS A 133 -15.97 -16.84 28.73
CA LYS A 133 -15.92 -16.43 30.15
C LYS A 133 -15.05 -17.38 30.98
N ASP A 134 -15.14 -18.67 30.70
CA ASP A 134 -14.30 -19.71 31.27
C ASP A 134 -14.28 -20.93 30.33
N GLY A 135 -13.57 -22.00 30.71
CA GLY A 135 -13.50 -23.24 29.92
C GLY A 135 -14.79 -24.07 29.87
N GLN A 136 -15.94 -23.56 30.32
CA GLN A 136 -17.26 -24.21 30.29
C GLN A 136 -18.34 -23.29 29.70
N HIS A 137 -18.25 -21.97 29.91
CA HIS A 137 -19.28 -20.99 29.56
C HIS A 137 -18.82 -20.00 28.47
N ALA A 138 -19.65 -19.84 27.44
CA ALA A 138 -19.52 -18.79 26.44
C ALA A 138 -20.68 -17.79 26.59
N LEU A 139 -20.35 -16.51 26.66
CA LEU A 139 -21.29 -15.41 26.43
C LEU A 139 -21.43 -15.23 24.92
N ILE A 140 -22.64 -14.97 24.43
CA ILE A 140 -22.95 -14.88 23.00
C ILE A 140 -23.80 -13.63 22.74
N SER A 141 -23.43 -12.84 21.74
CA SER A 141 -24.21 -11.71 21.24
C SER A 141 -24.61 -11.96 19.78
N VAL A 142 -25.90 -11.81 19.47
CA VAL A 142 -26.46 -11.99 18.13
C VAL A 142 -27.40 -10.82 17.82
N GLY A 143 -27.04 -9.97 16.87
CA GLY A 143 -27.87 -8.82 16.47
C GLY A 143 -28.11 -7.75 17.57
N GLY A 144 -27.45 -7.87 18.73
CA GLY A 144 -27.67 -7.05 19.92
C GLY A 144 -28.29 -7.82 21.10
N ASP A 145 -28.94 -8.96 20.86
CA ASP A 145 -29.47 -9.83 21.91
C ASP A 145 -28.34 -10.63 22.59
N GLY A 146 -28.36 -10.67 23.93
CA GLY A 146 -27.36 -11.34 24.77
C GLY A 146 -27.81 -12.70 25.30
N TYR A 147 -26.90 -13.67 25.30
CA TYR A 147 -27.13 -15.05 25.74
C TYR A 147 -25.90 -15.64 26.46
N ILE A 148 -26.11 -16.73 27.20
CA ILE A 148 -25.06 -17.60 27.74
C ILE A 148 -25.33 -19.07 27.36
N ALA A 149 -24.27 -19.80 27.01
CA ALA A 149 -24.31 -21.24 26.73
C ALA A 149 -23.21 -21.98 27.51
N GLN A 150 -23.47 -23.25 27.86
CA GLN A 150 -22.52 -24.12 28.56
C GLN A 150 -22.15 -25.35 27.71
N ASP A 151 -20.93 -25.39 27.18
CA ASP A 151 -20.38 -26.51 26.41
C ASP A 151 -18.84 -26.45 26.40
N ALA A 152 -18.22 -27.13 27.36
CA ALA A 152 -16.77 -27.25 27.50
C ALA A 152 -16.09 -27.75 26.21
N THR A 153 -16.70 -28.74 25.56
CA THR A 153 -16.17 -29.35 24.34
C THR A 153 -16.22 -28.34 23.20
N ALA A 154 -17.27 -27.53 23.09
CA ALA A 154 -17.39 -26.53 22.03
C ALA A 154 -16.36 -25.41 22.19
N ILE A 155 -16.16 -24.92 23.42
CA ILE A 155 -15.15 -23.91 23.72
C ILE A 155 -13.74 -24.45 23.42
N SER A 156 -13.45 -25.71 23.79
CA SER A 156 -12.17 -26.35 23.47
C SER A 156 -11.99 -26.63 21.98
N GLU A 157 -13.05 -26.96 21.23
CA GLU A 157 -13.00 -27.20 19.78
C GLU A 157 -12.80 -25.89 19.01
N LEU A 158 -13.51 -24.81 19.37
CA LEU A 158 -13.33 -23.49 18.76
C LEU A 158 -11.95 -22.89 19.08
N GLY A 159 -11.50 -22.97 20.34
CA GLY A 159 -10.19 -22.49 20.77
C GLY A 159 -9.01 -23.23 20.12
N ALA A 160 -9.23 -24.46 19.63
CA ALA A 160 -8.25 -25.23 18.88
C ALA A 160 -8.38 -25.11 17.35
N LEU A 161 -9.43 -24.44 16.84
CA LEU A 161 -9.75 -24.43 15.40
C LEU A 161 -8.84 -23.49 14.61
N LEU A 162 -8.49 -22.32 15.15
CA LEU A 162 -7.65 -21.34 14.46
C LEU A 162 -6.22 -21.36 15.01
N ALA A 163 -5.23 -21.44 14.11
CA ALA A 163 -3.83 -21.28 14.48
C ALA A 163 -3.49 -19.82 14.82
N MET A 164 -2.62 -19.60 15.80
CA MET A 164 -2.04 -18.27 16.03
C MET A 164 -1.27 -17.85 14.77
N SER A 165 -1.45 -16.61 14.32
CA SER A 165 -1.00 -16.20 13.00
C SER A 165 0.53 -16.08 12.92
N PRO A 166 1.19 -16.63 11.89
CA PRO A 166 2.56 -16.26 11.58
C PRO A 166 2.63 -14.76 11.27
N GLN A 167 3.17 -14.02 12.25
CA GLN A 167 3.62 -12.64 12.07
C GLN A 167 4.52 -12.53 10.83
N SER A 168 4.55 -11.36 10.19
CA SER A 168 5.42 -11.08 9.04
C SER A 168 6.83 -11.67 9.21
N ASP A 169 7.22 -12.57 8.30
CA ASP A 169 8.61 -12.97 8.13
C ASP A 169 9.20 -12.36 6.86
N ILE A 170 10.52 -12.23 6.84
CA ILE A 170 11.29 -11.62 5.75
C ILE A 170 12.46 -12.55 5.39
N SER A 171 12.71 -12.76 4.10
CA SER A 171 13.65 -13.79 3.63
C SER A 171 15.12 -13.57 4.00
N THR A 172 15.49 -12.40 4.55
CA THR A 172 16.83 -12.15 5.12
C THR A 172 16.81 -10.98 6.09
N ARG A 173 17.42 -11.13 7.27
CA ARG A 173 17.71 -10.02 8.20
C ARG A 173 18.96 -9.21 7.78
N LYS A 174 19.61 -9.56 6.66
CA LYS A 174 20.81 -8.89 6.12
C LYS A 174 20.68 -8.62 4.61
N PRO A 175 19.70 -7.81 4.16
CA PRO A 175 19.54 -7.50 2.75
C PRO A 175 20.62 -6.52 2.25
N ALA A 176 21.19 -6.77 1.08
CA ALA A 176 21.94 -5.75 0.35
C ALA A 176 20.99 -4.81 -0.42
N ILE A 177 21.36 -3.55 -0.57
CA ILE A 177 20.65 -2.64 -1.49
C ILE A 177 20.73 -3.23 -2.92
N GLY A 178 19.61 -3.29 -3.62
CA GLY A 178 19.47 -3.98 -4.91
C GLY A 178 19.20 -5.49 -4.80
N GLN A 179 19.09 -6.08 -3.61
CA GLN A 179 18.70 -7.49 -3.41
C GLN A 179 17.17 -7.64 -3.34
N THR A 180 16.63 -8.69 -3.95
CA THR A 180 15.22 -9.09 -3.75
C THR A 180 14.99 -9.63 -2.34
N ILE A 181 13.99 -9.07 -1.65
CA ILE A 181 13.47 -9.54 -0.37
C ILE A 181 12.07 -10.08 -0.60
N ARG A 182 11.75 -11.25 -0.04
CA ARG A 182 10.38 -11.79 0.06
C ARG A 182 9.85 -11.55 1.47
N ILE A 183 8.57 -11.19 1.58
CA ILE A 183 7.86 -11.04 2.85
C ILE A 183 6.55 -11.84 2.77
N THR A 184 6.28 -12.62 3.81
CA THR A 184 5.09 -13.50 3.92
C THR A 184 4.46 -13.41 5.30
N GLY A 185 3.13 -13.54 5.38
CA GLY A 185 2.41 -13.60 6.65
C GLY A 185 0.89 -13.65 6.49
N SER A 186 0.20 -13.66 7.62
CA SER A 186 -1.27 -13.67 7.70
C SER A 186 -1.82 -12.89 8.91
N ASP A 187 -1.04 -11.94 9.43
CA ASP A 187 -1.30 -11.12 10.62
C ASP A 187 -2.01 -9.78 10.30
N ALA A 188 -2.71 -9.72 9.16
CA ALA A 188 -3.47 -8.54 8.77
C ALA A 188 -4.85 -8.49 9.46
N SER A 189 -5.22 -7.31 9.95
CA SER A 189 -6.46 -7.08 10.72
C SER A 189 -7.76 -7.13 9.90
N SER A 190 -7.65 -7.06 8.58
CA SER A 190 -8.77 -6.89 7.65
C SER A 190 -8.77 -8.01 6.60
N GLN A 191 -9.89 -8.22 5.90
CA GLN A 191 -9.93 -9.17 4.79
C GLN A 191 -9.02 -8.72 3.63
N GLN A 192 -9.01 -7.43 3.29
CA GLN A 192 -8.20 -6.85 2.23
C GLN A 192 -7.62 -5.51 2.68
N GLY A 193 -6.51 -5.09 2.07
CA GLY A 193 -5.89 -3.80 2.35
C GLY A 193 -4.53 -3.63 1.69
N MET A 194 -3.73 -2.69 2.20
CA MET A 194 -2.37 -2.41 1.75
C MET A 194 -1.38 -2.66 2.89
N ILE A 195 -0.39 -3.51 2.64
CA ILE A 195 0.82 -3.59 3.46
C ILE A 195 1.73 -2.43 3.10
N ARG A 196 2.40 -1.88 4.10
CA ARG A 196 3.48 -0.91 3.94
C ARG A 196 4.71 -1.42 4.69
N VAL A 197 5.82 -1.48 3.98
CA VAL A 197 7.13 -1.79 4.57
C VAL A 197 7.85 -0.48 4.74
N PHE A 198 8.20 -0.15 5.98
CA PHE A 198 9.07 0.98 6.30
C PHE A 198 10.45 0.49 6.73
N VAL A 199 11.43 1.36 6.54
CA VAL A 199 12.78 1.23 7.09
C VAL A 199 13.01 2.43 8.00
N GLU A 200 13.28 2.19 9.29
CA GLU A 200 13.60 3.26 10.24
C GLU A 200 14.79 2.92 11.14
N THR A 201 15.46 3.94 11.68
CA THR A 201 16.55 3.71 12.65
C THR A 201 15.95 3.27 13.99
N PRO A 202 16.61 2.41 14.80
CA PRO A 202 16.07 2.01 16.10
C PRO A 202 15.74 3.20 17.01
N GLY A 203 14.64 3.15 17.74
CA GLY A 203 14.18 4.23 18.63
C GLY A 203 12.66 4.23 18.85
N SER A 204 12.13 5.28 19.50
CA SER A 204 10.72 5.37 19.87
C SER A 204 9.81 5.64 18.67
N SER A 205 8.76 4.83 18.49
CA SER A 205 7.71 5.05 17.50
C SER A 205 6.62 5.97 18.06
N GLY A 206 5.97 6.75 17.18
CA GLY A 206 4.90 7.68 17.55
C GLY A 206 3.55 7.30 16.96
N GLY A 207 3.54 6.92 15.67
CA GLY A 207 2.34 6.93 14.83
C GLY A 207 2.07 8.34 14.34
N TYR A 208 2.29 8.59 13.05
CA TYR A 208 2.11 9.91 12.44
C TYR A 208 1.39 9.80 11.10
N ARG A 209 0.23 10.46 10.97
CA ARG A 209 -0.59 10.44 9.76
C ARG A 209 -0.25 11.58 8.82
N THR A 210 0.07 11.26 7.56
CA THR A 210 0.29 12.24 6.48
C THR A 210 -1.01 12.90 6.02
N THR A 211 -0.90 14.01 5.29
CA THR A 211 -2.03 14.66 4.60
C THR A 211 -2.74 13.75 3.60
N LYS A 212 -2.00 12.81 2.97
CA LYS A 212 -2.50 11.74 2.08
C LYS A 212 -3.31 10.65 2.81
N GLY A 213 -3.30 10.63 4.14
CA GLY A 213 -3.94 9.57 4.95
C GLY A 213 -3.11 8.27 5.09
N VAL A 214 -1.80 8.33 4.84
CA VAL A 214 -0.85 7.24 5.13
C VAL A 214 -0.25 7.43 6.52
N ASP A 215 -0.28 6.40 7.35
CA ASP A 215 0.35 6.38 8.68
C ASP A 215 1.80 5.89 8.60
N TYR A 216 2.70 6.56 9.31
CA TYR A 216 4.12 6.22 9.45
C TYR A 216 4.42 5.86 10.92
N PRO A 217 5.24 4.82 11.21
CA PRO A 217 5.56 4.42 12.59
C PRO A 217 6.32 5.52 13.35
N SER A 218 7.29 6.19 12.72
CA SER A 218 7.88 7.43 13.22
C SER A 218 8.15 8.46 12.12
N LYS A 219 8.51 9.69 12.50
CA LYS A 219 8.98 10.74 11.57
C LYS A 219 10.31 10.40 10.86
N ARG A 220 11.01 9.36 11.32
CA ARG A 220 12.29 8.87 10.76
C ARG A 220 12.08 7.74 9.76
N ALA A 221 10.88 7.16 9.72
CA ALA A 221 10.55 6.04 8.87
C ALA A 221 10.49 6.44 7.40
N LEU A 222 11.08 5.58 6.57
CA LEU A 222 11.10 5.71 5.12
C LEU A 222 10.27 4.57 4.53
N LEU A 223 9.17 4.90 3.85
CA LEU A 223 8.36 3.94 3.12
C LEU A 223 9.18 3.41 1.92
N VAL A 224 9.46 2.11 1.91
CA VAL A 224 10.25 1.45 0.85
C VAL A 224 9.41 0.63 -0.10
N TYR A 225 8.29 0.09 0.37
CA TYR A 225 7.42 -0.76 -0.43
C TYR A 225 5.97 -0.73 0.07
N ALA A 226 5.04 -0.95 -0.85
CA ALA A 226 3.64 -1.18 -0.52
C ALA A 226 3.02 -2.17 -1.51
N ALA A 227 2.19 -3.08 -1.01
CA ALA A 227 1.53 -4.12 -1.80
C ALA A 227 0.13 -4.45 -1.25
N PRO A 228 -0.77 -5.00 -2.10
CA PRO A 228 -2.02 -5.58 -1.62
C PRO A 228 -1.82 -6.71 -0.63
N TYR A 229 -2.82 -6.93 0.22
CA TYR A 229 -3.10 -8.23 0.83
C TYR A 229 -4.56 -8.62 0.59
N SER A 230 -4.85 -9.92 0.60
CA SER A 230 -6.20 -10.46 0.44
C SER A 230 -6.38 -11.69 1.32
N GLU A 231 -7.60 -11.90 1.82
CA GLU A 231 -7.94 -12.93 2.79
C GLU A 231 -7.02 -12.86 4.03
N ALA A 232 -6.68 -11.63 4.47
CA ALA A 232 -5.69 -11.30 5.50
C ALA A 232 -4.26 -11.86 5.27
N ARG A 233 -4.01 -12.54 4.16
CA ARG A 233 -2.80 -13.28 3.82
C ARG A 233 -2.00 -12.53 2.75
N TYR A 234 -0.69 -12.71 2.76
CA TYR A 234 0.20 -12.02 1.83
C TYR A 234 1.51 -12.77 1.58
N ASP A 235 2.00 -12.63 0.35
CA ASP A 235 3.29 -13.13 -0.13
C ASP A 235 3.72 -12.19 -1.25
N PHE A 236 4.77 -11.39 -1.02
CA PHE A 236 5.24 -10.41 -1.99
C PHE A 236 6.76 -10.32 -2.01
N GLN A 237 7.30 -9.81 -3.11
CA GLN A 237 8.73 -9.60 -3.30
C GLN A 237 9.02 -8.17 -3.76
N PHE A 238 10.08 -7.57 -3.24
CA PHE A 238 10.55 -6.26 -3.65
C PHE A 238 12.08 -6.17 -3.68
N THR A 239 12.61 -5.31 -4.53
CA THR A 239 14.06 -5.01 -4.56
C THR A 239 14.36 -3.97 -3.49
N MET A 240 15.23 -4.32 -2.54
CA MET A 240 15.66 -3.45 -1.43
C MET A 240 16.18 -2.11 -1.97
N PRO A 241 15.50 -0.97 -1.73
CA PRO A 241 15.81 0.24 -2.46
C PRO A 241 16.94 1.07 -1.81
N ALA A 242 17.60 1.88 -2.64
CA ALA A 242 18.59 2.85 -2.18
C ALA A 242 17.98 4.08 -1.48
N TYR A 243 16.67 4.28 -1.62
CA TYR A 243 15.90 5.41 -1.12
C TYR A 243 14.50 4.97 -0.65
N GLY A 244 13.90 5.72 0.27
CA GLY A 244 12.48 5.56 0.63
C GLY A 244 11.79 6.92 0.83
N GLU A 245 10.46 6.96 0.67
CA GLU A 245 9.65 8.18 0.88
C GLU A 245 9.57 8.47 2.38
N ALA A 246 9.99 9.66 2.80
CA ALA A 246 9.77 10.13 4.17
C ALA A 246 8.35 10.72 4.34
N ILE A 247 7.95 10.97 5.58
CA ILE A 247 6.64 11.53 5.92
C ILE A 247 6.33 12.90 5.26
N ASP A 248 7.35 13.63 4.80
CA ASP A 248 7.23 14.89 4.06
C ASP A 248 7.01 14.70 2.54
N GLY A 249 6.92 13.45 2.06
CA GLY A 249 6.81 13.08 0.65
C GLY A 249 8.14 13.15 -0.13
N THR A 250 9.26 13.45 0.52
CA THR A 250 10.57 13.51 -0.12
C THR A 250 11.36 12.22 0.10
N PHE A 251 12.11 11.81 -0.91
CA PHE A 251 12.94 10.61 -0.83
C PHE A 251 14.25 10.88 -0.07
N LYS A 252 14.56 10.05 0.92
CA LYS A 252 15.85 10.08 1.64
C LYS A 252 16.64 8.78 1.36
N PRO A 253 17.98 8.83 1.33
CA PRO A 253 18.81 7.65 1.07
C PRO A 253 18.83 6.71 2.28
N ILE A 254 18.81 5.41 2.02
CA ILE A 254 18.91 4.35 3.03
C ILE A 254 20.35 3.87 3.08
N THR A 255 21.17 4.50 3.91
CA THR A 255 22.59 4.15 4.05
C THR A 255 22.78 2.73 4.59
N PRO A 256 23.84 1.99 4.19
CA PRO A 256 24.17 0.72 4.81
C PRO A 256 24.39 0.87 6.34
N GLY A 257 23.80 -0.01 7.14
CA GLY A 257 23.76 0.13 8.61
C GLY A 257 22.70 -0.74 9.28
N ALA A 258 22.46 -0.51 10.57
CA ALA A 258 21.43 -1.21 11.35
C ALA A 258 20.10 -0.43 11.37
N TYR A 259 18.99 -1.13 11.11
CA TYR A 259 17.64 -0.57 10.97
C TYR A 259 16.60 -1.53 11.54
N GLU A 260 15.40 -1.02 11.79
CA GLU A 260 14.18 -1.82 11.89
C GLU A 260 13.45 -1.83 10.54
N PHE A 261 12.88 -2.99 10.20
CA PHE A 261 11.82 -3.10 9.19
C PHE A 261 10.47 -3.15 9.91
N ASP A 262 9.60 -2.19 9.61
CA ASP A 262 8.21 -2.19 10.09
C ASP A 262 7.30 -2.70 8.97
N VAL A 263 6.76 -3.92 9.11
CA VAL A 263 5.76 -4.47 8.19
C VAL A 263 4.37 -4.15 8.74
N SER A 264 3.76 -3.07 8.25
CA SER A 264 2.48 -2.57 8.72
C SER A 264 1.32 -3.08 7.83
N THR A 265 0.32 -3.71 8.45
CA THR A 265 -0.89 -4.23 7.79
C THR A 265 -2.08 -3.27 7.87
N GLY A 266 -1.90 -2.12 8.52
CA GLY A 266 -2.92 -1.09 8.77
C GLY A 266 -3.48 -1.15 10.19
N GLY A 267 -3.81 -2.34 10.70
CA GLY A 267 -4.21 -2.55 12.10
C GLY A 267 -3.12 -3.13 13.00
N SER A 268 -2.13 -3.83 12.43
CA SER A 268 -0.95 -4.34 13.14
C SER A 268 0.34 -3.83 12.49
N THR A 269 1.47 -3.94 13.18
CA THR A 269 2.80 -3.65 12.62
C THR A 269 3.85 -4.56 13.25
N THR A 270 4.42 -5.42 12.42
CA THR A 270 5.43 -6.40 12.82
C THR A 270 6.83 -5.82 12.61
N MET A 271 7.53 -5.56 13.71
CA MET A 271 8.92 -5.05 13.71
C MET A 271 9.94 -6.18 13.55
N ARG A 272 11.02 -5.93 12.78
CA ARG A 272 12.13 -6.86 12.54
C ARG A 272 13.47 -6.12 12.39
N SER A 273 14.41 -6.35 13.29
CA SER A 273 15.76 -5.78 13.19
C SER A 273 16.53 -6.35 11.99
N VAL A 274 17.21 -5.48 11.24
CA VAL A 274 17.99 -5.83 10.05
C VAL A 274 19.34 -5.10 10.00
N THR A 275 20.27 -5.62 9.20
CA THR A 275 21.50 -4.92 8.81
C THR A 275 21.59 -4.79 7.30
N ILE A 276 21.37 -3.58 6.79
CA ILE A 276 21.35 -3.29 5.35
C ILE A 276 22.79 -3.20 4.83
N ALA A 277 23.13 -4.01 3.84
CA ALA A 277 24.46 -4.06 3.24
C ALA A 277 24.60 -3.15 1.99
N PRO A 278 25.82 -2.69 1.65
CA PRO A 278 26.07 -1.89 0.45
C PRO A 278 25.66 -2.61 -0.84
N PRO A 279 25.23 -1.87 -1.89
CA PRO A 279 24.86 -2.48 -3.15
C PRO A 279 26.10 -2.94 -3.94
N ALA A 280 25.97 -4.08 -4.63
CA ALA A 280 27.04 -4.64 -5.47
C ALA A 280 27.36 -3.76 -6.69
N ALA A 281 26.34 -3.18 -7.32
CA ALA A 281 26.44 -2.30 -8.48
C ALA A 281 25.81 -0.92 -8.22
N ALA A 282 26.00 0.04 -9.12
CA ALA A 282 25.33 1.34 -9.03
C ALA A 282 23.82 1.18 -9.26
N GLN A 283 23.00 1.86 -8.47
CA GLN A 283 21.55 1.71 -8.46
C GLN A 283 20.86 2.87 -9.19
N LEU A 284 19.75 2.57 -9.87
CA LEU A 284 18.80 3.57 -10.37
C LEU A 284 17.48 3.42 -9.62
N SER A 285 16.98 4.52 -9.06
CA SER A 285 15.64 4.60 -8.47
C SER A 285 14.83 5.68 -9.16
N ILE A 286 13.58 5.39 -9.51
CA ILE A 286 12.62 6.32 -10.12
C ILE A 286 11.46 6.49 -9.14
N ASN A 287 11.30 7.69 -8.58
CA ASN A 287 10.35 7.96 -7.48
C ASN A 287 10.43 6.90 -6.36
N GLY A 288 11.66 6.63 -5.88
CA GLY A 288 11.95 5.64 -4.83
C GLY A 288 11.99 4.18 -5.29
N VAL A 289 11.19 3.80 -6.29
CA VAL A 289 11.16 2.43 -6.82
C VAL A 289 12.48 2.10 -7.52
N THR A 290 13.11 0.98 -7.16
CA THR A 290 14.39 0.56 -7.76
C THR A 290 14.16 -0.11 -9.11
N VAL A 291 14.93 0.30 -10.12
CA VAL A 291 14.84 -0.24 -11.47
C VAL A 291 15.57 -1.58 -11.54
N SER A 292 14.79 -2.66 -11.54
CA SER A 292 15.26 -4.04 -11.69
C SER A 292 15.13 -4.60 -13.12
N ASP A 293 14.50 -3.86 -14.05
CA ASP A 293 14.40 -4.24 -15.47
C ASP A 293 15.79 -4.18 -16.14
N PRO A 294 16.33 -5.30 -16.66
CA PRO A 294 17.62 -5.33 -17.35
C PRO A 294 17.66 -4.42 -18.60
N ALA A 295 16.52 -4.15 -19.24
CA ALA A 295 16.47 -3.24 -20.40
C ALA A 295 16.74 -1.78 -20.02
N LEU A 296 16.46 -1.37 -18.77
CA LEU A 296 16.72 -0.04 -18.22
C LEU A 296 18.02 0.04 -17.41
N ALA A 297 18.81 -1.05 -17.35
CA ALA A 297 19.99 -1.13 -16.49
C ALA A 297 21.03 -0.03 -16.78
N PRO A 298 21.46 0.74 -15.76
CA PRO A 298 22.46 1.79 -15.94
C PRO A 298 23.86 1.21 -16.20
N ILE A 299 24.64 1.89 -17.03
CA ILE A 299 26.10 1.77 -17.01
C ILE A 299 26.72 3.00 -16.35
N VAL A 300 27.87 2.84 -15.69
CA VAL A 300 28.66 3.96 -15.18
C VAL A 300 29.94 4.05 -15.98
N SER A 301 30.20 5.21 -16.59
CA SER A 301 31.38 5.47 -17.42
C SER A 301 31.84 6.91 -17.23
N ASN A 302 33.16 7.11 -17.07
CA ASN A 302 33.77 8.42 -16.85
C ASN A 302 33.11 9.26 -15.73
N GLY A 303 32.65 8.59 -14.66
CA GLY A 303 31.97 9.22 -13.52
C GLY A 303 30.49 9.60 -13.74
N ALA A 304 29.95 9.36 -14.94
CA ALA A 304 28.54 9.60 -15.26
C ALA A 304 27.75 8.27 -15.26
N MET A 305 26.53 8.29 -14.73
CA MET A 305 25.54 7.24 -14.97
C MET A 305 24.84 7.49 -16.32
N LEU A 306 24.81 6.47 -17.18
CA LEU A 306 24.25 6.52 -18.52
C LEU A 306 23.15 5.46 -18.65
N LEU A 307 21.99 5.81 -19.21
CA LEU A 307 20.85 4.89 -19.38
C LEU A 307 20.65 4.51 -20.86
N PRO A 308 20.16 3.28 -21.16
CA PRO A 308 19.91 2.83 -22.52
C PRO A 308 18.86 3.71 -23.24
N MET A 309 19.28 4.36 -24.33
CA MET A 309 18.47 5.36 -25.04
C MET A 309 17.11 4.83 -25.50
N ARG A 310 17.05 3.57 -25.95
CA ARG A 310 15.82 2.90 -26.40
C ARG A 310 14.85 2.63 -25.25
N ALA A 311 15.35 2.19 -24.10
CA ALA A 311 14.50 1.84 -22.97
C ALA A 311 13.85 3.09 -22.35
N LEU A 312 14.53 4.25 -22.38
CA LEU A 312 13.92 5.55 -22.06
C LEU A 312 12.74 5.89 -23.00
N ALA A 313 12.89 5.63 -24.30
CA ALA A 313 11.84 5.84 -25.30
C ALA A 313 10.59 4.99 -25.00
N GLU A 314 10.79 3.71 -24.66
CA GLU A 314 9.71 2.79 -24.33
C GLU A 314 9.05 3.11 -22.97
N ALA A 315 9.84 3.38 -21.93
CA ALA A 315 9.37 3.63 -20.57
C ALA A 315 8.59 4.94 -20.40
N PHE A 316 9.06 6.01 -21.06
CA PHE A 316 8.47 7.35 -20.94
C PHE A 316 7.61 7.74 -22.16
N GLY A 317 7.60 6.90 -23.21
CA GLY A 317 6.89 7.17 -24.47
C GLY A 317 7.53 8.27 -25.31
N TRP A 318 8.79 8.60 -25.07
CA TRP A 318 9.51 9.63 -25.82
C TRP A 318 9.77 9.20 -27.26
N ASN A 319 9.68 10.16 -28.19
CA ASN A 319 10.18 10.00 -29.54
C ASN A 319 11.71 10.11 -29.50
N VAL A 320 12.41 9.01 -29.78
CA VAL A 320 13.86 8.92 -29.67
C VAL A 320 14.47 8.26 -30.90
N ARG A 321 15.41 8.96 -31.56
CA ARG A 321 16.11 8.47 -32.76
C ARG A 321 17.62 8.69 -32.68
N TRP A 322 18.35 7.80 -33.34
CA TRP A 322 19.76 8.04 -33.70
C TRP A 322 19.80 8.57 -35.14
N ASP A 323 20.50 9.68 -35.34
CA ASP A 323 20.82 10.23 -36.65
C ASP A 323 22.27 9.82 -37.00
N ALA A 324 22.41 8.83 -37.87
CA ALA A 324 23.72 8.26 -38.20
C ALA A 324 24.59 9.20 -39.05
N ALA A 325 23.96 10.05 -39.89
CA ALA A 325 24.68 11.01 -40.72
C ALA A 325 25.29 12.14 -39.87
N HIS A 326 24.55 12.62 -38.88
CA HIS A 326 24.95 13.73 -38.00
C HIS A 326 25.52 13.28 -36.64
N LYS A 327 25.66 11.97 -36.42
CA LYS A 327 26.02 11.34 -35.13
C LYS A 327 25.25 11.92 -33.93
N ALA A 328 23.94 12.13 -34.10
CA ALA A 328 23.10 12.80 -33.10
C ALA A 328 22.11 11.83 -32.45
N ALA A 329 22.14 11.74 -31.12
CA ALA A 329 21.05 11.19 -30.33
C ALA A 329 20.00 12.28 -30.11
N ILE A 330 18.75 11.99 -30.45
CA ILE A 330 17.66 12.99 -30.47
C ILE A 330 16.51 12.42 -29.65
N VAL A 331 16.06 13.18 -28.65
CA VAL A 331 15.07 12.78 -27.64
C VAL A 331 13.99 13.86 -27.56
N SER A 332 12.72 13.47 -27.53
CA SER A 332 11.61 14.41 -27.62
C SER A 332 10.35 13.92 -26.89
N THR A 333 9.67 14.80 -26.16
CA THR A 333 8.27 14.60 -25.73
C THR A 333 7.26 15.03 -26.79
N LEU A 334 7.71 15.71 -27.85
CA LEU A 334 6.90 16.14 -28.99
C LEU A 334 6.93 15.09 -30.13
N PRO A 335 5.80 14.89 -30.85
CA PRO A 335 5.72 13.93 -31.96
C PRO A 335 6.42 14.41 -33.24
N GLU A 336 6.75 15.70 -33.35
CA GLU A 336 7.31 16.31 -34.55
C GLU A 336 8.72 15.81 -34.90
N LYS A 337 9.03 15.76 -36.20
CA LYS A 337 10.37 15.42 -36.71
C LYS A 337 11.36 16.59 -36.50
N LEU A 338 11.83 16.73 -35.26
CA LEU A 338 12.89 17.69 -34.92
C LEU A 338 14.15 17.45 -35.77
N SER A 339 14.54 18.48 -36.52
CA SER A 339 15.75 18.53 -37.34
C SER A 339 16.99 18.75 -36.48
N VAL A 340 18.12 18.16 -36.89
CA VAL A 340 19.42 18.47 -36.31
C VAL A 340 19.92 19.77 -36.93
N GLY A 341 20.17 20.80 -36.12
CA GLY A 341 20.88 22.00 -36.58
C GLY A 341 22.34 21.66 -36.86
N SER A 342 22.75 21.74 -38.13
CA SER A 342 24.09 21.45 -38.71
C SER A 342 25.16 20.91 -37.74
N ALA A 343 25.03 19.64 -37.32
CA ALA A 343 25.98 19.01 -36.42
C ALA A 343 27.17 18.44 -37.21
N SER A 344 28.14 19.30 -37.52
CA SER A 344 29.38 18.96 -38.24
C SER A 344 30.47 18.28 -37.38
N GLY A 345 30.11 17.73 -36.23
CA GLY A 345 31.05 17.21 -35.23
C GLY A 345 31.45 15.75 -35.45
N ALA A 346 32.75 15.45 -35.30
CA ALA A 346 33.24 14.07 -35.38
C ALA A 346 32.74 13.17 -34.22
N ALA A 347 32.36 13.76 -33.08
CA ALA A 347 31.92 13.08 -31.86
C ALA A 347 30.39 13.16 -31.66
N PRO A 348 29.77 12.18 -30.96
CA PRO A 348 28.32 12.16 -30.73
C PRO A 348 27.77 13.42 -30.06
N SER A 349 26.59 13.87 -30.52
CA SER A 349 25.83 14.98 -29.93
C SER A 349 24.49 14.52 -29.35
N LEU A 350 24.00 15.21 -28.32
CA LEU A 350 22.68 14.97 -27.72
C LEU A 350 21.77 16.17 -27.96
N TRP A 351 20.56 15.92 -28.44
CA TRP A 351 19.52 16.92 -28.67
C TRP A 351 18.27 16.52 -27.89
N VAL A 352 17.75 17.43 -27.07
CA VAL A 352 16.52 17.24 -26.29
C VAL A 352 15.54 18.35 -26.64
N ASN A 353 14.33 17.98 -27.07
CA ASN A 353 13.27 18.92 -27.49
C ASN A 353 13.78 20.01 -28.47
N GLY A 354 14.61 19.61 -29.44
CA GLY A 354 15.18 20.49 -30.48
C GLY A 354 16.41 21.29 -30.05
N LYS A 355 16.78 21.29 -28.76
CA LYS A 355 17.96 21.98 -28.24
C LYS A 355 19.13 21.02 -28.09
N GLN A 356 20.29 21.36 -28.67
CA GLN A 356 21.54 20.63 -28.40
C GLN A 356 21.97 20.83 -26.95
N LEU A 357 22.30 19.74 -26.26
CA LEU A 357 22.95 19.79 -24.95
C LEU A 357 24.47 19.85 -25.12
N THR A 358 25.11 20.75 -24.40
CA THR A 358 26.54 21.06 -24.51
C THR A 358 27.31 20.71 -23.23
N GLY A 359 28.64 20.67 -23.32
CA GLY A 359 29.53 20.26 -22.22
C GLY A 359 29.92 18.78 -22.26
N ALA A 360 30.95 18.42 -21.48
CA ALA A 360 31.54 17.07 -21.51
C ALA A 360 30.55 15.99 -21.04
N ASN A 361 29.77 16.29 -19.99
CA ASN A 361 28.86 15.35 -19.33
C ASN A 361 27.50 15.19 -20.06
N ALA A 362 27.32 15.83 -21.23
CA ALA A 362 26.10 15.75 -22.04
C ALA A 362 26.25 14.84 -23.28
N LYS A 363 27.43 14.26 -23.52
CA LYS A 363 27.70 13.44 -24.71
C LYS A 363 27.08 12.04 -24.61
N PRO A 364 26.36 11.53 -25.63
CA PRO A 364 25.99 10.13 -25.71
C PRO A 364 27.23 9.23 -25.80
N VAL A 365 27.11 8.01 -25.27
CA VAL A 365 28.12 6.96 -25.42
C VAL A 365 27.52 5.81 -26.22
N ILE A 366 28.28 5.26 -27.17
CA ILE A 366 27.90 4.05 -27.90
C ILE A 366 28.74 2.91 -27.33
N ALA A 367 28.09 1.87 -26.81
CA ALA A 367 28.73 0.67 -26.26
C ALA A 367 27.91 -0.56 -26.64
N ASN A 368 28.58 -1.64 -27.05
CA ASN A 368 27.96 -2.92 -27.42
C ASN A 368 26.79 -2.79 -28.44
N GLY A 369 26.87 -1.84 -29.37
CA GLY A 369 25.81 -1.56 -30.35
C GLY A 369 24.63 -0.70 -29.83
N HIS A 370 24.60 -0.40 -28.53
CA HIS A 370 23.57 0.44 -27.91
C HIS A 370 24.05 1.87 -27.71
N THR A 371 23.15 2.85 -27.89
CA THR A 371 23.38 4.24 -27.48
C THR A 371 22.90 4.43 -26.04
N TYR A 372 23.73 5.06 -25.21
CA TYR A 372 23.44 5.41 -23.82
C TYR A 372 23.48 6.93 -23.64
N LEU A 373 22.54 7.46 -22.86
CA LEU A 373 22.42 8.91 -22.59
C LEU A 373 22.80 9.24 -21.14
N PRO A 374 23.54 10.33 -20.88
CA PRO A 374 23.85 10.75 -19.51
C PRO A 374 22.59 11.13 -18.73
N LEU A 375 22.25 10.35 -17.70
CA LEU A 375 21.01 10.44 -16.94
C LEU A 375 20.73 11.87 -16.46
N ARG A 376 21.73 12.54 -15.89
CA ARG A 376 21.60 13.91 -15.38
C ARG A 376 21.26 14.89 -16.50
N ALA A 377 22.05 14.93 -17.57
CA ALA A 377 21.85 15.88 -18.66
C ALA A 377 20.49 15.69 -19.37
N THR A 378 20.07 14.43 -19.59
CA THR A 378 18.76 14.13 -20.17
C THR A 378 17.63 14.49 -19.20
N GLY A 379 17.73 14.13 -17.92
CA GLY A 379 16.71 14.40 -16.90
C GLY A 379 16.51 15.90 -16.65
N GLU A 380 17.60 16.65 -16.48
CA GLU A 380 17.56 18.11 -16.30
C GLU A 380 16.94 18.82 -17.51
N ALA A 381 17.23 18.35 -18.74
CA ALA A 381 16.64 18.89 -19.96
C ALA A 381 15.12 18.62 -20.12
N PHE A 382 14.57 17.65 -19.38
CA PHE A 382 13.13 17.42 -19.24
C PHE A 382 12.54 18.01 -17.92
N GLY A 383 13.32 18.75 -17.13
CA GLY A 383 12.86 19.37 -15.89
C GLY A 383 12.68 18.40 -14.71
N PHE A 384 13.33 17.23 -14.77
CA PHE A 384 13.39 16.25 -13.69
C PHE A 384 14.57 16.52 -12.76
N GLN A 385 14.44 16.14 -11.48
CA GLN A 385 15.53 16.24 -10.51
C GLN A 385 16.31 14.92 -10.48
N VAL A 386 17.61 14.98 -10.73
CA VAL A 386 18.54 13.82 -10.69
C VAL A 386 19.55 14.01 -9.57
N THR A 387 19.43 13.22 -8.50
CA THR A 387 20.34 13.26 -7.35
C THR A 387 21.21 12.00 -7.33
N TRP A 388 22.54 12.15 -7.28
CA TRP A 388 23.45 11.04 -6.99
C TRP A 388 23.80 11.02 -5.51
N THR A 389 23.74 9.85 -4.87
CA THR A 389 24.12 9.69 -3.46
C THR A 389 25.15 8.58 -3.31
N GLN A 390 26.38 8.98 -3.01
CA GLN A 390 27.55 8.09 -2.99
C GLN A 390 27.44 6.97 -1.94
N SER A 391 26.88 7.24 -0.76
CA SER A 391 26.75 6.27 0.34
C SER A 391 25.83 5.10 0.03
N VAL A 392 24.96 5.24 -0.96
CA VAL A 392 24.07 4.17 -1.48
C VAL A 392 24.38 3.83 -2.95
N ARG A 393 25.47 4.36 -3.51
CA ARG A 393 25.88 4.25 -4.93
C ARG A 393 24.69 4.41 -5.91
N GLY A 394 23.77 5.32 -5.58
CA GLY A 394 22.45 5.40 -6.21
C GLY A 394 22.22 6.71 -6.94
N ALA A 395 21.51 6.64 -8.05
CA ALA A 395 20.89 7.79 -8.70
C ALA A 395 19.37 7.75 -8.45
N LEU A 396 18.84 8.78 -7.78
CA LEU A 396 17.41 9.04 -7.71
C LEU A 396 17.01 9.98 -8.86
N LEU A 397 16.11 9.50 -9.71
CA LEU A 397 15.33 10.32 -10.62
C LEU A 397 13.96 10.61 -9.96
N VAL A 398 13.70 11.88 -9.64
CA VAL A 398 12.35 12.33 -9.29
C VAL A 398 11.65 12.75 -10.58
N PHE A 399 10.77 11.87 -11.03
CA PHE A 399 10.08 11.91 -12.31
C PHE A 399 8.70 12.57 -12.19
N LYS A 400 8.36 13.41 -13.18
CA LYS A 400 7.04 14.06 -13.32
C LYS A 400 6.34 13.50 -14.57
N PRO A 401 5.07 13.07 -14.49
CA PRO A 401 4.34 12.53 -15.63
C PRO A 401 4.17 13.56 -16.74
N GLN A 402 4.19 13.11 -18.00
CA GLN A 402 3.75 13.93 -19.13
C GLN A 402 2.22 14.02 -19.10
N LEU A 403 1.71 15.18 -18.63
CA LEU A 403 0.30 15.49 -18.53
C LEU A 403 -0.24 16.10 -19.84
N LEU A 404 -1.57 16.13 -20.00
CA LEU A 404 -2.21 16.78 -21.14
C LEU A 404 -2.11 18.31 -21.04
N ASP A 405 -1.87 18.96 -22.18
CA ASP A 405 -2.00 20.41 -22.32
C ASP A 405 -3.49 20.79 -22.27
N GLU A 406 -3.85 21.74 -21.42
CA GLU A 406 -5.23 22.23 -21.27
C GLU A 406 -5.63 23.21 -22.39
N ARG A 407 -4.66 23.89 -23.02
CA ARG A 407 -4.91 24.99 -23.98
C ARG A 407 -5.74 24.59 -25.20
N PRO A 408 -5.55 23.41 -25.84
CA PRO A 408 -6.38 22.96 -26.96
C PRO A 408 -7.87 22.79 -26.62
N TYR A 409 -8.20 22.65 -25.33
CA TYR A 409 -9.55 22.37 -24.84
C TYR A 409 -10.24 23.61 -24.27
N ALA A 410 -9.58 24.78 -24.26
CA ALA A 410 -10.10 26.00 -23.63
C ALA A 410 -11.46 26.50 -24.19
N GLY A 411 -11.82 26.11 -25.42
CA GLY A 411 -13.12 26.41 -26.04
C GLY A 411 -14.25 25.43 -25.70
N ASP A 412 -13.98 24.33 -25.00
CA ASP A 412 -14.95 23.30 -24.64
C ASP A 412 -14.90 23.04 -23.13
N VAL A 413 -15.88 23.57 -22.40
CA VAL A 413 -15.93 23.49 -20.93
C VAL A 413 -16.01 22.04 -20.43
N LYS A 414 -16.66 21.11 -21.16
CA LYS A 414 -16.70 19.70 -20.77
C LYS A 414 -15.31 19.06 -20.89
N LYS A 415 -14.69 19.20 -22.07
CA LYS A 415 -13.38 18.58 -22.35
C LYS A 415 -12.28 19.19 -21.49
N LEU A 416 -12.30 20.51 -21.25
CA LEU A 416 -11.36 21.16 -20.33
C LEU A 416 -11.48 20.63 -18.89
N ALA A 417 -12.70 20.42 -18.40
CA ALA A 417 -12.93 19.84 -17.08
C ALA A 417 -12.46 18.38 -16.99
N ALA A 418 -12.75 17.56 -18.02
CA ALA A 418 -12.26 16.19 -18.11
C ALA A 418 -10.72 16.13 -18.16
N VAL A 419 -10.05 16.97 -18.96
CA VAL A 419 -8.58 17.03 -19.04
C VAL A 419 -7.95 17.43 -17.70
N LYS A 420 -8.56 18.37 -16.96
CA LYS A 420 -8.13 18.71 -15.59
C LYS A 420 -8.28 17.54 -14.62
N LEU A 421 -9.38 16.80 -14.70
CA LEU A 421 -9.60 15.61 -13.87
C LEU A 421 -8.63 14.48 -14.24
N LEU A 422 -8.35 14.24 -15.53
CA LEU A 422 -7.33 13.28 -15.99
C LEU A 422 -5.93 13.63 -15.44
N ASN A 423 -5.54 14.90 -15.56
CA ASN A 423 -4.27 15.40 -15.02
C ASN A 423 -4.20 15.25 -13.49
N GLY A 424 -5.29 15.56 -12.78
CA GLY A 424 -5.41 15.34 -11.33
C GLY A 424 -5.31 13.86 -10.94
N TYR A 425 -6.05 13.00 -11.64
CA TYR A 425 -6.13 11.56 -11.42
C TYR A 425 -4.76 10.88 -11.60
N VAL A 426 -4.02 11.20 -12.66
CA VAL A 426 -2.66 10.71 -12.89
C VAL A 426 -1.71 11.12 -11.75
N ASN A 427 -1.80 12.36 -11.28
CA ASN A 427 -0.99 12.83 -10.15
C ASN A 427 -1.36 12.15 -8.83
N ALA A 428 -2.66 11.95 -8.56
CA ALA A 428 -3.15 11.34 -7.34
C ALA A 428 -2.89 9.82 -7.28
N LEU A 429 -3.01 9.11 -8.41
CA LEU A 429 -2.54 7.73 -8.56
C LEU A 429 -1.03 7.63 -8.29
N ASN A 430 -0.21 8.42 -8.99
CA ASN A 430 1.25 8.37 -8.85
C ASN A 430 1.72 8.75 -7.44
N GLY A 431 1.09 9.74 -6.81
CA GLY A 431 1.36 10.16 -5.44
C GLY A 431 0.78 9.24 -4.36
N ARG A 432 0.00 8.22 -4.75
CA ARG A 432 -0.78 7.32 -3.88
C ARG A 432 -1.65 8.08 -2.86
N ASP A 433 -2.28 9.15 -3.32
CA ASP A 433 -3.16 10.01 -2.52
C ASP A 433 -4.63 9.60 -2.67
N ALA A 434 -5.08 8.73 -1.75
CA ALA A 434 -6.47 8.26 -1.72
C ALA A 434 -7.48 9.39 -1.43
N LYS A 435 -7.06 10.45 -0.73
CA LYS A 435 -7.92 11.59 -0.41
C LYS A 435 -8.15 12.46 -1.63
N ALA A 436 -7.10 12.72 -2.41
CA ALA A 436 -7.21 13.42 -3.68
C ALA A 436 -8.06 12.63 -4.70
N LEU A 437 -7.86 11.32 -4.81
CA LEU A 437 -8.70 10.47 -5.66
C LEU A 437 -10.17 10.50 -5.23
N GLY A 438 -10.48 10.24 -3.95
CA GLY A 438 -11.86 10.27 -3.44
C GLY A 438 -12.55 11.63 -3.67
N GLY A 439 -11.80 12.74 -3.65
CA GLY A 439 -12.32 14.07 -4.00
C GLY A 439 -12.67 14.27 -5.48
N MET A 440 -12.07 13.50 -6.40
CA MET A 440 -12.28 13.59 -7.85
C MET A 440 -13.46 12.75 -8.35
N PHE A 441 -13.83 11.68 -7.64
CA PHE A 441 -14.98 10.84 -7.99
C PHE A 441 -16.32 11.45 -7.51
N ALA A 442 -17.41 11.00 -8.12
CA ALA A 442 -18.78 11.23 -7.65
C ALA A 442 -19.07 10.39 -6.38
N LYS A 443 -20.10 10.75 -5.60
CA LYS A 443 -20.47 10.09 -4.32
C LYS A 443 -20.65 8.58 -4.44
N ASN A 444 -21.10 8.10 -5.61
CA ASN A 444 -21.33 6.67 -5.91
C ASN A 444 -20.30 6.10 -6.92
N GLY A 445 -19.30 6.89 -7.34
CA GLY A 445 -18.28 6.45 -8.29
C GLY A 445 -17.23 5.57 -7.59
N THR A 446 -16.94 4.40 -8.15
CA THR A 446 -15.92 3.51 -7.58
C THR A 446 -14.52 4.01 -7.97
N PRO A 447 -13.60 4.29 -7.03
CA PRO A 447 -12.24 4.71 -7.33
C PRO A 447 -11.40 3.54 -7.87
N ALA A 448 -11.62 3.20 -9.13
CA ALA A 448 -10.91 2.16 -9.86
C ALA A 448 -9.69 2.75 -10.60
N PRO A 449 -8.57 1.99 -10.71
CA PRO A 449 -8.26 0.77 -9.97
C PRO A 449 -7.74 1.10 -8.57
N SER A 450 -8.02 0.21 -7.61
CA SER A 450 -7.53 0.36 -6.23
C SER A 450 -5.98 0.34 -6.16
N PHE A 451 -5.40 0.95 -5.13
CA PHE A 451 -3.95 0.90 -4.89
C PHE A 451 -3.42 -0.53 -4.72
N ALA A 452 -4.29 -1.46 -4.30
CA ALA A 452 -4.05 -2.88 -4.27
C ALA A 452 -3.78 -3.45 -5.68
N ALA A 453 -4.69 -3.18 -6.64
CA ALA A 453 -4.59 -3.71 -8.00
C ALA A 453 -3.39 -3.18 -8.81
N ILE A 454 -2.88 -1.98 -8.48
CA ILE A 454 -1.79 -1.35 -9.25
C ILE A 454 -0.40 -1.51 -8.62
N GLY A 455 -0.27 -2.06 -7.41
CA GLY A 455 1.03 -2.27 -6.75
C GLY A 455 1.91 -1.01 -6.70
N GLN A 456 3.09 -1.06 -7.36
CA GLN A 456 4.02 0.08 -7.50
C GLN A 456 3.92 0.81 -8.86
N ARG A 457 2.91 0.55 -9.68
CA ARG A 457 2.73 1.18 -11.01
C ARG A 457 2.78 2.71 -10.95
N LEU A 458 3.57 3.31 -11.83
CA LEU A 458 3.63 4.73 -12.13
C LEU A 458 3.11 4.96 -13.56
N ILE A 459 2.21 5.93 -13.74
CA ILE A 459 1.85 6.45 -15.05
C ILE A 459 2.95 7.41 -15.48
N THR A 460 3.65 7.12 -16.57
CA THR A 460 4.70 8.01 -17.10
C THR A 460 4.15 9.11 -17.98
N GLY A 461 2.96 8.95 -18.55
CA GLY A 461 2.24 10.07 -19.15
C GLY A 461 0.97 9.67 -19.89
N ILE A 462 0.20 10.68 -20.27
CA ILE A 462 -0.95 10.59 -21.17
C ILE A 462 -0.46 10.98 -22.56
N ARG A 463 -0.51 10.07 -23.53
CA ARG A 463 -0.09 10.32 -24.92
C ARG A 463 -1.18 10.94 -25.78
N SER A 464 -2.43 10.54 -25.55
CA SER A 464 -3.59 11.06 -26.26
C SER A 464 -4.87 10.81 -25.46
N VAL A 465 -5.91 11.59 -25.77
CA VAL A 465 -7.27 11.36 -25.31
C VAL A 465 -8.24 11.61 -26.47
N THR A 466 -9.20 10.71 -26.65
CA THR A 466 -10.38 10.95 -27.49
C THR A 466 -11.63 11.01 -26.62
N PHE A 467 -12.65 11.74 -27.07
CA PHE A 467 -13.85 12.02 -26.29
C PHE A 467 -15.12 11.61 -27.04
N GLU A 468 -16.09 11.08 -26.30
CA GLU A 468 -17.38 10.61 -26.81
C GLU A 468 -18.49 11.11 -25.85
N ASP A 469 -19.42 11.93 -26.34
CA ASP A 469 -20.59 12.36 -25.55
C ASP A 469 -21.53 11.15 -25.34
N ARG A 470 -21.97 10.93 -24.10
CA ARG A 470 -22.82 9.80 -23.69
C ARG A 470 -24.22 10.29 -23.25
N PRO A 471 -25.25 9.41 -23.24
CA PRO A 471 -26.58 9.75 -22.74
C PRO A 471 -26.55 10.34 -21.32
N GLY A 472 -27.51 11.20 -21.00
CA GLY A 472 -27.54 11.94 -19.73
C GLY A 472 -26.54 13.11 -19.65
N GLY A 473 -25.80 13.40 -20.73
CA GLY A 473 -24.88 14.55 -20.81
C GLY A 473 -23.45 14.25 -20.31
N ALA A 474 -23.22 13.03 -19.82
CA ALA A 474 -21.90 12.50 -19.46
C ALA A 474 -20.93 12.48 -20.65
N LEU A 475 -19.64 12.38 -20.36
CA LEU A 475 -18.56 12.38 -21.34
C LEU A 475 -17.64 11.20 -21.07
N LEU A 476 -17.51 10.28 -22.03
CA LEU A 476 -16.50 9.22 -21.98
C LEU A 476 -15.20 9.73 -22.63
N ALA A 477 -14.06 9.38 -22.03
CA ALA A 477 -12.74 9.61 -22.59
C ALA A 477 -11.98 8.27 -22.71
N TYR A 478 -11.44 7.98 -23.90
CA TYR A 478 -10.48 6.87 -24.07
C TYR A 478 -9.07 7.46 -23.97
N VAL A 479 -8.29 7.02 -22.98
CA VAL A 479 -7.07 7.73 -22.56
C VAL A 479 -5.84 6.85 -22.77
N ASN A 480 -5.02 7.11 -23.79
CA ASN A 480 -3.82 6.30 -24.00
C ASN A 480 -2.70 6.74 -23.04
N VAL A 481 -2.30 5.84 -22.15
CA VAL A 481 -1.30 6.08 -21.09
C VAL A 481 -0.11 5.14 -21.20
N ASN A 482 1.05 5.61 -20.74
CA ASN A 482 2.26 4.80 -20.56
C ASN A 482 2.44 4.45 -19.08
N TYR A 483 3.04 3.29 -18.80
CA TYR A 483 3.31 2.81 -17.44
C TYR A 483 4.78 2.41 -17.22
N LEU A 484 5.25 2.62 -16.00
CA LEU A 484 6.40 1.93 -15.41
C LEU A 484 5.92 1.09 -14.21
N PHE A 485 6.61 -0.02 -13.93
CA PHE A 485 6.36 -0.89 -12.78
C PHE A 485 4.92 -1.43 -12.68
N ASP A 486 4.23 -1.62 -13.83
CA ASP A 486 2.95 -2.31 -13.89
C ASP A 486 3.11 -3.78 -13.46
N PRO A 487 2.32 -4.30 -12.51
CA PRO A 487 2.45 -5.68 -12.01
C PRO A 487 2.28 -6.76 -13.09
N ASN A 488 1.56 -6.46 -14.19
CA ASN A 488 1.33 -7.38 -15.29
C ASN A 488 2.32 -7.18 -16.45
N GLY A 489 3.36 -6.34 -16.26
CA GLY A 489 4.35 -6.01 -17.29
C GLY A 489 3.84 -5.08 -18.40
N SER A 490 2.64 -4.51 -18.28
CA SER A 490 2.04 -3.65 -19.31
C SER A 490 2.79 -2.32 -19.39
N LYS A 491 3.44 -2.03 -20.53
CA LYS A 491 4.09 -0.73 -20.78
C LYS A 491 3.10 0.39 -21.13
N THR A 492 1.88 0.06 -21.52
CA THR A 492 0.83 1.01 -21.95
C THR A 492 -0.56 0.51 -21.60
N GLY A 493 -1.54 1.42 -21.51
CA GLY A 493 -2.96 1.09 -21.42
C GLY A 493 -3.84 2.11 -22.14
N THR A 494 -5.11 1.78 -22.34
CA THR A 494 -6.14 2.69 -22.87
C THR A 494 -7.44 2.57 -22.07
N PRO A 495 -7.45 2.89 -20.76
CA PRO A 495 -8.68 2.92 -19.96
C PRO A 495 -9.72 3.87 -20.57
N GLY A 496 -10.99 3.47 -20.48
CA GLY A 496 -12.11 4.38 -20.59
C GLY A 496 -12.35 5.06 -19.25
N ILE A 497 -12.60 6.37 -19.26
CA ILE A 497 -12.91 7.15 -18.05
C ILE A 497 -14.16 7.97 -18.33
N THR A 498 -15.22 7.71 -17.57
CA THR A 498 -16.51 8.39 -17.71
C THR A 498 -16.59 9.56 -16.74
N PHE A 499 -16.95 10.72 -17.24
CA PHE A 499 -17.17 11.95 -16.47
C PHE A 499 -18.65 12.32 -16.44
N ALA A 500 -19.13 12.80 -15.30
CA ALA A 500 -20.48 13.31 -15.12
C ALA A 500 -20.45 14.59 -14.26
N GLN A 501 -21.57 15.32 -14.21
CA GLN A 501 -21.73 16.42 -13.27
C GLN A 501 -22.44 15.95 -12.00
N GLU A 502 -21.93 16.35 -10.85
CA GLU A 502 -22.56 16.22 -9.54
C GLU A 502 -22.61 17.61 -8.90
N ASP A 503 -23.78 18.06 -8.47
CA ASP A 503 -23.99 19.40 -7.89
C ASP A 503 -23.42 20.55 -8.76
N GLY A 504 -23.44 20.36 -10.09
CA GLY A 504 -22.89 21.29 -11.09
C GLY A 504 -21.38 21.13 -11.38
N VAL A 505 -20.65 20.37 -10.56
CA VAL A 505 -19.20 20.16 -10.67
C VAL A 505 -18.90 18.88 -11.45
N TRP A 506 -17.96 18.92 -12.38
CA TRP A 506 -17.50 17.71 -13.10
C TRP A 506 -16.73 16.78 -12.16
N LYS A 507 -17.05 15.49 -12.25
CA LYS A 507 -16.50 14.39 -11.46
C LYS A 507 -16.15 13.21 -12.35
N ILE A 508 -15.25 12.34 -11.89
CA ILE A 508 -15.10 10.99 -12.43
C ILE A 508 -16.28 10.16 -11.92
N ALA A 509 -17.05 9.58 -12.85
CA ALA A 509 -18.13 8.66 -12.52
C ALA A 509 -17.62 7.22 -12.49
N ASP A 510 -16.78 6.83 -13.45
CA ASP A 510 -16.33 5.45 -13.64
C ASP A 510 -14.97 5.35 -14.38
N VAL A 511 -14.29 4.21 -14.25
CA VAL A 511 -13.00 3.89 -14.90
C VAL A 511 -12.93 2.40 -15.26
N ASP A 512 -12.73 2.10 -16.55
CA ASP A 512 -12.46 0.75 -17.10
C ASP A 512 -11.02 0.25 -16.85
#